data_AF-A0AAV6TLS3-F1
#
_entry.id   AF-A0AAV6TLS3-F1
#
_cell.length_a   1.000
_cell.length_b   1.000
_cell.length_c   1.000
_cell.angle_alpha   90.00
_cell.angle_beta   90.00
_cell.angle_gamma   90.00
#
_symmetry.space_group_name_H-M   'P 1'
#
loop_
_entity.id
_entity.type
_entity.pdbx_description
1 polymer ?
#
loop_
_entity_poly.entity_id
_entity_poly.type
_entity_poly.pdbx_seq_one_letter_code
_entity_poly.pdbx_strand_id
1 'polypeptide(L)'
;MYKFTGVHSVSSEEHVELREARQKRNCKDLQIFISWLEEHNPFSKAPELSSLSTGVVANENVNCDKAFEIGTLALKEIENKTFKDTFKKKVSY
;
A
#
# COMPACT_ATOMS: atom_id res chain seq x y z
N MET A 1 19.30 9.89 -20.00
CA MET A 1 17.86 9.77 -19.68
C MET A 1 17.65 8.54 -18.81
N TYR A 2 17.37 8.73 -17.52
CA TYR A 2 17.06 7.62 -16.62
C TYR A 2 15.67 7.08 -16.92
N LYS A 3 15.60 6.15 -17.89
CA LYS A 3 14.35 5.64 -18.47
C LYS A 3 13.41 4.98 -17.46
N PHE A 4 13.94 4.55 -16.32
CA PHE A 4 13.21 3.65 -15.42
C PHE A 4 12.13 4.34 -14.57
N THR A 5 12.38 5.54 -14.04
CA THR A 5 11.38 6.25 -13.22
C THR A 5 10.47 7.18 -14.03
N GLY A 6 10.64 7.22 -15.35
CA GLY A 6 9.99 8.22 -16.21
C GLY A 6 10.48 9.65 -15.98
N VAL A 7 11.53 9.84 -15.17
CA VAL A 7 12.09 11.16 -14.84
C VAL A 7 13.24 11.50 -15.77
N HIS A 8 13.25 12.73 -16.27
CA HIS A 8 14.35 13.24 -17.08
C HIS A 8 15.51 13.67 -16.17
N SER A 9 16.49 12.77 -15.99
CA SER A 9 17.71 13.07 -15.24
C SER A 9 18.94 12.94 -16.13
N VAL A 10 19.85 13.91 -15.99
CA VAL A 10 21.13 14.00 -16.71
C VAL A 10 22.25 13.72 -15.71
N SER A 11 23.21 12.89 -16.10
CA SER A 11 24.42 12.70 -15.29
C SER A 11 25.31 13.92 -15.39
N SER A 12 25.68 14.50 -14.25
CA SER A 12 26.78 15.45 -14.14
C SER A 12 27.97 14.78 -13.43
N GLU A 13 29.10 15.47 -13.40
CA GLU A 13 30.28 15.01 -12.66
C GLU A 13 29.98 14.81 -11.17
N GLU A 14 29.14 15.68 -10.61
CA GLU A 14 28.61 15.66 -9.24
C GLU A 14 27.55 14.58 -9.02
N HIS A 15 26.85 14.13 -10.06
CA HIS A 15 25.79 13.11 -9.98
C HIS A 15 26.31 11.75 -10.44
N VAL A 16 27.25 11.21 -9.66
CA VAL A 16 27.90 9.93 -9.91
C VAL A 16 26.89 8.78 -9.96
N GLU A 17 25.78 8.87 -9.22
CA GLU A 17 24.69 7.86 -9.20
C GLU A 17 24.03 7.69 -10.57
N LEU A 18 23.98 8.77 -11.35
CA LEU A 18 23.37 8.78 -12.67
C LEU A 18 24.34 8.36 -13.78
N ARG A 19 25.58 7.97 -13.48
CA ARG A 19 26.51 7.45 -14.50
C ARG A 19 25.94 6.18 -15.14
N GLU A 20 26.19 6.02 -16.43
CA GLU A 20 25.64 4.91 -17.23
C GLU A 20 25.93 3.53 -16.64
N ALA A 21 27.13 3.33 -16.09
CA ALA A 21 27.51 2.07 -15.44
C ALA A 21 26.62 1.74 -14.23
N ARG A 22 26.26 2.74 -13.42
CA ARG A 22 25.36 2.57 -12.26
C ARG A 22 23.91 2.40 -12.72
N GLN A 23 23.47 3.16 -13.73
CA GLN A 23 22.13 2.95 -14.31
C GLN A 23 21.97 1.51 -14.83
N LYS A 24 22.97 0.99 -15.56
CA LYS A 24 22.94 -0.38 -16.10
C LYS A 24 22.89 -1.42 -14.99
N ARG A 25 23.63 -1.20 -13.89
CA ARG A 25 23.60 -2.08 -12.71
C ARG A 25 22.23 -2.02 -12.02
N ASN A 26 21.73 -0.83 -11.74
CA ASN A 26 20.41 -0.64 -11.11
C ASN A 26 19.31 -1.30 -11.94
N CYS A 27 19.33 -1.15 -13.27
CA CYS A 27 18.37 -1.83 -14.14
C CYS A 27 18.45 -3.36 -13.98
N LYS A 28 19.66 -3.94 -13.94
CA LYS A 28 19.84 -5.39 -13.75
C LYS A 28 19.33 -5.85 -12.37
N ASP A 29 19.75 -5.17 -11.32
CA ASP A 29 19.40 -5.53 -9.94
C ASP A 29 17.89 -5.42 -9.72
N LEU A 30 17.27 -4.40 -10.30
CA LEU A 30 15.83 -4.22 -10.25
C LEU A 30 15.07 -5.31 -11.02
N GLN A 31 15.55 -5.75 -12.18
CA GLN A 31 14.94 -6.88 -12.89
C GLN A 31 14.99 -8.15 -12.04
N ILE A 32 16.12 -8.40 -11.36
CA ILE A 32 16.24 -9.52 -10.41
C ILE A 32 15.23 -9.38 -9.27
N PHE A 33 15.09 -8.18 -8.70
CA PHE A 33 14.14 -7.92 -7.63
C PHE A 33 12.68 -8.12 -8.06
N ILE A 34 12.32 -7.65 -9.27
CA ILE A 34 10.98 -7.86 -9.83
C ILE A 34 10.72 -9.35 -10.03
N SER A 35 11.63 -10.08 -10.69
CA SER A 35 11.46 -11.52 -10.90
C SER A 35 11.33 -12.28 -9.58
N TRP A 36 12.08 -11.88 -8.55
CA TRP A 36 11.96 -12.47 -7.21
C TRP A 36 10.59 -12.20 -6.59
N LEU A 37 10.06 -10.98 -6.70
CA LEU A 37 8.72 -10.61 -6.20
C LEU A 37 7.59 -11.28 -6.98
N GLU A 38 7.75 -11.50 -8.29
CA GLU A 38 6.76 -12.22 -9.10
C GLU A 38 6.64 -13.68 -8.64
N GLU A 39 7.77 -14.33 -8.32
CA GLU A 39 7.81 -15.69 -7.80
C GLU A 39 7.36 -15.77 -6.33
N HIS A 40 7.69 -14.76 -5.52
CA HIS A 40 7.43 -14.72 -4.08
C HIS A 40 6.43 -13.61 -3.73
N ASN A 41 5.30 -13.55 -4.44
CA ASN A 41 4.35 -12.45 -4.31
C ASN A 41 3.82 -12.34 -2.86
N PRO A 42 4.22 -11.30 -2.10
CA PRO A 42 3.80 -11.13 -0.71
C PRO A 42 2.33 -10.71 -0.60
N PHE A 43 1.71 -10.34 -1.72
CA PHE A 43 0.29 -9.99 -1.87
C PHE A 43 -0.47 -11.02 -2.70
N SER A 44 0.07 -12.24 -2.82
CA SER A 44 -0.74 -13.36 -3.32
C SER A 44 -2.04 -13.41 -2.50
N LYS A 45 -3.17 -13.70 -3.16
CA LYS A 45 -4.49 -13.71 -2.52
C LYS A 45 -4.58 -14.85 -1.50
N ALA A 46 -3.92 -14.68 -0.36
CA ALA A 46 -4.23 -15.44 0.83
C ALA A 46 -5.64 -15.02 1.27
N PRO A 47 -6.51 -15.96 1.67
CA PRO A 47 -7.81 -15.63 2.25
C PRO A 47 -7.65 -14.88 3.60
N GLU A 48 -6.45 -14.92 4.17
CA GLU A 48 -6.12 -14.43 5.49
C GLU A 48 -5.38 -13.10 5.42
N LEU A 49 -5.84 -12.12 6.21
CA LEU A 49 -5.14 -10.85 6.37
C LEU A 49 -3.93 -11.07 7.29
N SER A 50 -2.73 -10.65 6.90
CA SER A 50 -1.53 -10.80 7.71
C SER A 50 -0.69 -9.52 7.77
N SER A 51 0.02 -9.34 8.89
CA SER A 51 0.97 -8.25 9.08
C SER A 51 2.29 -8.55 8.37
N LEU A 52 2.71 -7.69 7.45
CA LEU A 52 4.01 -7.85 6.77
C LEU A 52 5.21 -7.66 7.71
N SER A 53 5.06 -6.91 8.81
CA SER A 53 6.17 -6.63 9.73
C SER A 53 6.36 -7.74 10.78
N THR A 54 5.30 -8.43 11.16
CA THR A 54 5.31 -9.43 12.24
C THR A 54 4.93 -10.83 11.79
N GLY A 55 4.40 -11.00 10.58
CA GLY A 55 3.84 -12.26 10.08
C GLY A 55 2.55 -12.70 10.77
N VAL A 56 1.99 -11.89 11.68
CA VAL A 56 0.79 -12.26 12.44
C VAL A 56 -0.42 -12.27 11.53
N VAL A 57 -1.13 -13.39 11.51
CA VAL A 57 -2.40 -13.56 10.82
C VAL A 57 -3.53 -12.99 11.68
N ALA A 58 -4.37 -12.17 11.07
CA ALA A 58 -5.50 -11.55 11.72
C ALA A 58 -6.64 -12.56 11.94
N ASN A 59 -7.40 -12.36 13.02
CA ASN A 59 -8.59 -13.17 13.27
C ASN A 59 -9.79 -12.66 12.45
N GLU A 60 -10.89 -13.40 12.50
CA GLU A 60 -12.14 -13.10 11.78
C GLU A 60 -12.77 -11.73 12.14
N ASN A 61 -12.36 -11.12 13.25
CA ASN A 61 -12.88 -9.82 13.70
C ASN A 61 -12.16 -8.64 13.03
N VAL A 62 -10.99 -8.87 12.41
CA VAL A 62 -10.27 -7.81 11.70
C VAL A 62 -10.81 -7.69 10.29
N ASN A 63 -11.21 -6.47 9.92
CA ASN A 63 -11.90 -6.19 8.65
C ASN A 63 -11.38 -4.91 7.96
N CYS A 64 -10.14 -4.51 8.23
CA CYS A 64 -9.60 -3.26 7.71
C CYS A 64 -9.50 -3.25 6.17
N ASP A 65 -9.38 -4.42 5.55
CA ASP A 65 -9.49 -4.65 4.10
C ASP A 65 -10.88 -4.28 3.54
N LYS A 66 -11.93 -4.38 4.37
CA LYS A 66 -13.32 -4.06 4.04
C LYS A 66 -13.74 -2.65 4.48
N ALA A 67 -12.79 -1.79 4.85
CA ALA A 67 -13.10 -0.45 5.36
C ALA A 67 -13.99 0.37 4.42
N PHE A 68 -13.81 0.24 3.11
CA PHE A 68 -14.64 0.93 2.12
C PHE A 68 -16.08 0.38 2.08
N GLU A 69 -16.24 -0.94 2.02
CA GLU A 69 -17.56 -1.58 2.00
C GLU A 69 -18.34 -1.30 3.29
N ILE A 70 -17.68 -1.45 4.44
CA ILE A 70 -18.29 -1.17 5.75
C ILE A 70 -18.60 0.31 5.90
N GLY A 71 -17.69 1.19 5.47
CA GLY A 71 -17.90 2.64 5.50
C GLY A 71 -19.07 3.08 4.62
N THR A 72 -19.21 2.51 3.42
CA THR A 72 -20.33 2.81 2.52
C THR A 72 -21.66 2.29 3.07
N LEU A 73 -21.70 1.10 3.68
CA LEU A 73 -22.88 0.60 4.40
C LEU A 73 -23.27 1.53 5.55
N ALA A 74 -22.28 1.93 6.38
CA ALA A 74 -22.50 2.86 7.47
C ALA A 74 -23.04 4.21 6.98
N LEU A 75 -22.53 4.74 5.87
CA LEU A 75 -23.02 6.00 5.29
C LEU A 75 -24.47 5.88 4.80
N LYS A 76 -24.85 4.78 4.15
CA LYS A 76 -26.24 4.54 3.74
C LYS A 76 -27.19 4.48 4.93
N GLU A 77 -26.75 3.89 6.05
CA GLU A 77 -27.55 3.88 7.28
C GLU A 77 -27.76 5.28 7.89
N ILE A 78 -26.91 6.24 7.55
CA ILE A 78 -26.97 7.63 8.04
C ILE A 78 -27.81 8.52 7.12
N GLU A 79 -27.94 8.17 5.84
CA GLU A 79 -28.52 9.00 4.76
C GLU A 79 -29.92 9.57 5.07
N ASN A 80 -30.67 8.97 6.00
CA ASN A 80 -32.00 9.45 6.42
C ASN A 80 -32.17 9.59 7.95
N LYS A 81 -31.07 9.63 8.71
CA LYS A 81 -31.08 9.81 10.18
C LYS A 81 -30.79 11.25 10.55
N THR A 82 -31.42 11.76 11.61
CA THR A 82 -31.07 13.10 12.12
C THR A 82 -29.76 13.04 12.92
N PHE A 83 -29.11 14.19 13.10
CA PHE A 83 -27.89 14.30 13.91
C PHE A 83 -28.04 13.74 15.34
N LYS A 84 -29.24 13.89 15.94
CA LYS A 84 -29.55 13.31 17.25
C LYS A 84 -29.56 11.78 17.25
N ASP A 85 -29.98 11.17 16.15
CA ASP A 85 -30.09 9.72 16.02
C ASP A 85 -28.74 9.07 15.67
N THR A 86 -27.83 9.83 15.07
CA THR A 86 -26.50 9.36 14.64
C THR A 86 -25.43 9.51 15.70
N PHE A 87 -25.41 10.63 16.42
CA PHE A 87 -24.37 10.91 17.41
C PHE A 87 -24.91 10.72 18.82
N LYS A 88 -24.55 9.61 19.47
CA LYS A 88 -24.80 9.44 20.90
C LYS A 88 -23.92 10.40 21.69
N LYS A 89 -24.51 11.25 22.53
CA LYS A 89 -23.77 12.06 23.51
C LYS A 89 -22.88 11.12 24.33
N LYS A 90 -21.60 11.47 24.45
CA LYS A 90 -20.69 10.82 25.40
C LYS A 90 -21.23 11.07 26.81
N VAL A 91 -21.76 10.03 27.46
CA VAL A 91 -22.14 10.10 28.87
C VAL A 91 -20.85 9.91 29.66
N SER A 92 -20.32 11.00 30.20
CA SER A 92 -19.26 10.95 31.20
C SER A 92 -19.89 10.53 32.53
N TYR A 93 -19.39 9.45 33.13
CA TYR A 93 -19.63 9.10 34.53
C TYR A 93 -18.75 9.94 35.44
#